data_AF-A0A2E2WUC4-F1
#
_entry.id   AF-A0A2E2WUC4-F1
#
_cell.length_a   1.000
_cell.length_b   1.000
_cell.length_c   1.000
_cell.angle_alpha   90.00
_cell.angle_beta   90.00
_cell.angle_gamma   90.00
#
_symmetry.space_group_name_H-M   'P 1'
#
loop_
_entity.id
_entity.type
_entity.pdbx_description
1 polymer ?
#
loop_
_entity_poly.entity_id
_entity_poly.type
_entity_poly.pdbx_seq_one_letter_code
_entity_poly.pdbx_strand_id
1 'polypeptide(L)'
;MYRFLKNFQPTSISNFVENGEESLPIFIYPWGSFKKKEIISNKSRDTSRFCGPSSDSFIEEEFNRTISLYNKIRKEGYKPWSNFNRHIGGTYLIKKNGLKKFIVLQGNHRMAILSHLGYYKFISVRNIKGYKFKIFEENSKNWLLVKTRKCSEKHALDIFNLYFKENGKHIRKILS
;
A
#
# COMPACT_ATOMS: atom_id res chain seq x y z
N MET A 1 -10.71 12.06 3.68
CA MET A 1 -10.95 11.09 2.59
C MET A 1 -11.26 11.78 1.28
N TYR A 2 -12.27 12.66 1.22
CA TYR A 2 -12.68 13.36 0.00
C TYR A 2 -11.51 14.03 -0.75
N ARG A 3 -10.78 14.94 -0.09
CA ARG A 3 -9.60 15.61 -0.67
C ARG A 3 -8.54 14.63 -1.19
N PHE A 4 -8.33 13.51 -0.51
CA PHE A 4 -7.36 12.50 -0.93
C PHE A 4 -7.80 11.82 -2.23
N LEU A 5 -9.03 11.30 -2.30
CA LEU A 5 -9.54 10.60 -3.48
C LEU A 5 -9.82 11.55 -4.66
N LYS A 6 -9.90 12.86 -4.43
CA LYS A 6 -9.94 13.87 -5.50
C LYS A 6 -8.57 14.29 -5.98
N ASN A 7 -7.67 14.66 -5.06
CA ASN A 7 -6.49 15.46 -5.41
C ASN A 7 -5.19 14.65 -5.41
N PHE A 8 -5.13 13.50 -4.74
CA PHE A 8 -3.93 12.68 -4.74
C PHE A 8 -3.87 11.81 -6.00
N GLN A 9 -3.18 12.30 -7.05
CA GLN A 9 -3.15 11.66 -8.37
C GLN A 9 -1.71 11.36 -8.84
N PRO A 10 -0.90 10.59 -8.07
CA PRO A 10 0.43 10.23 -8.53
C PRO A 10 0.38 9.40 -9.81
N THR A 11 1.26 9.72 -10.74
CA THR A 11 1.45 8.95 -11.98
C THR A 11 2.53 7.88 -11.82
N SER A 12 3.43 8.07 -10.85
CA SER A 12 4.55 7.18 -10.57
C SER A 12 4.86 7.09 -9.08
N ILE A 13 5.34 5.92 -8.64
CA ILE A 13 5.97 5.79 -7.31
C ILE A 13 7.32 6.52 -7.26
N SER A 14 7.99 6.70 -8.41
CA SER A 14 9.24 7.45 -8.53
C SER A 14 9.07 8.93 -8.17
N ASN A 15 7.84 9.48 -8.22
CA ASN A 15 7.59 10.87 -7.82
C ASN A 15 7.85 11.16 -6.34
N PHE A 16 8.00 10.10 -5.52
CA PHE A 16 8.22 10.23 -4.08
C PHE A 16 9.68 10.02 -3.66
N VAL A 17 10.58 9.70 -4.59
CA VAL A 17 12.02 9.62 -4.31
C VAL A 17 12.73 10.86 -4.84
N GLU A 18 13.70 11.36 -4.07
CA GLU A 18 14.58 12.45 -4.50
C GLU A 18 15.49 11.95 -5.63
N ASN A 19 15.66 12.75 -6.69
CA ASN A 19 16.51 12.42 -7.85
C ASN A 19 16.13 11.13 -8.59
N GLY A 20 14.82 10.81 -8.65
CA GLY A 20 14.34 9.60 -9.28
C GLY A 20 14.78 9.46 -10.74
N GLU A 21 15.33 8.28 -11.06
CA GLU A 21 15.58 7.86 -12.44
C GLU A 21 14.25 7.49 -13.14
N GLU A 22 14.30 6.76 -14.26
CA GLU A 22 13.13 6.39 -15.07
C GLU A 22 11.86 6.08 -14.25
N SER A 23 10.76 6.66 -14.71
CA SER A 23 9.47 6.64 -14.03
C SER A 23 8.86 5.24 -14.05
N LEU A 24 8.73 4.60 -12.89
CA LEU A 24 7.97 3.36 -12.77
C LEU A 24 6.47 3.69 -12.75
N PRO A 25 5.62 3.01 -13.53
CA PRO A 25 4.18 3.24 -13.48
C PRO A 25 3.60 3.07 -12.07
N ILE A 26 2.54 3.79 -11.76
CA ILE A 26 1.79 3.58 -10.51
C ILE A 26 1.39 2.08 -10.37
N PHE A 27 1.47 1.55 -9.15
CA PHE A 27 1.28 0.12 -8.82
C PHE A 27 2.36 -0.85 -9.29
N ILE A 28 3.38 -0.36 -9.98
CA ILE A 28 4.57 -1.12 -10.33
C ILE A 28 5.72 -0.69 -9.42
N TYR A 29 6.43 -1.68 -8.89
CA TYR A 29 7.54 -1.50 -7.98
C TYR A 29 8.78 -2.21 -8.54
N PRO A 30 9.98 -1.97 -7.98
CA PRO A 30 11.20 -2.62 -8.46
C PRO A 30 11.12 -4.17 -8.52
N TRP A 31 10.33 -4.78 -7.63
CA TRP A 31 10.04 -6.21 -7.60
C TRP A 31 8.84 -6.66 -8.47
N GLY A 32 8.38 -5.80 -9.39
CA GLY A 32 7.16 -5.97 -10.18
C GLY A 32 5.91 -5.55 -9.39
N SER A 33 4.81 -6.29 -9.52
CA SER A 33 3.63 -6.09 -8.67
C SER A 33 3.75 -6.88 -7.35
N PHE A 34 2.83 -6.66 -6.40
CA PHE A 34 2.74 -7.50 -5.21
C PHE A 34 2.12 -8.89 -5.47
N LYS A 35 1.44 -9.10 -6.60
CA LYS A 35 1.01 -10.44 -7.01
C LYS A 35 2.18 -11.23 -7.60
N LYS A 36 2.14 -12.54 -7.47
CA LYS A 36 3.11 -13.42 -8.14
C LYS A 36 2.87 -13.38 -9.65
N LYS A 37 3.94 -13.38 -10.44
CA LYS A 37 3.94 -13.44 -11.92
C LYS A 37 3.25 -12.27 -12.66
N GLU A 38 2.74 -11.27 -11.95
CA GLU A 38 2.14 -10.07 -12.56
C GLU A 38 3.22 -8.98 -12.72
N ILE A 39 3.46 -8.60 -13.98
CA ILE A 39 4.48 -7.61 -14.38
C ILE A 39 3.83 -6.26 -14.71
N ILE A 40 2.55 -6.27 -15.12
CA ILE A 40 1.74 -5.11 -15.47
C ILE A 40 0.49 -5.11 -14.60
N SER A 41 0.09 -3.94 -14.09
CA SER A 41 -1.15 -3.81 -13.30
C SER A 41 -2.27 -3.30 -14.20
N ASN A 42 -3.32 -4.11 -14.37
CA ASN A 42 -4.55 -3.68 -15.07
C ASN A 42 -5.50 -2.88 -14.16
N LYS A 43 -4.99 -2.27 -13.08
CA LYS A 43 -5.83 -1.48 -12.18
C LYS A 43 -6.18 -0.15 -12.84
N SER A 44 -7.46 0.05 -13.13
CA SER A 44 -7.99 1.38 -13.48
C SER A 44 -7.75 2.34 -12.32
N ARG A 45 -7.24 3.53 -12.62
CA ARG A 45 -7.08 4.62 -11.64
C ARG A 45 -8.45 5.11 -11.15
N ASP A 46 -9.42 5.19 -12.04
CA ASP A 46 -10.73 5.81 -11.80
C ASP A 46 -11.59 5.07 -10.77
N THR A 47 -11.36 3.76 -10.62
CA THR A 47 -12.05 2.90 -9.63
C THR A 47 -11.13 2.47 -8.47
N SER A 48 -9.91 3.01 -8.43
CA SER A 48 -8.93 2.66 -7.41
C SER A 48 -9.20 3.41 -6.12
N ARG A 49 -9.25 2.69 -5.00
CA ARG A 49 -9.26 3.28 -3.64
C ARG A 49 -7.87 3.78 -3.19
N PHE A 50 -6.86 3.66 -4.05
CA PHE A 50 -5.47 3.98 -3.71
C PHE A 50 -5.10 5.43 -4.00
N CYS A 51 -5.65 6.01 -5.07
CA CYS A 51 -5.39 7.36 -5.52
C CYS A 51 -6.51 7.82 -6.46
N GLY A 52 -6.68 9.13 -6.58
CA GLY A 52 -7.67 9.76 -7.44
C GLY A 52 -7.24 9.92 -8.91
N PRO A 53 -8.06 10.63 -9.70
CA PRO A 53 -9.34 11.22 -9.29
C PRO A 53 -10.47 10.18 -9.28
N SER A 54 -11.26 10.16 -8.21
CA SER A 54 -12.50 9.37 -8.15
C SER A 54 -13.75 10.25 -8.32
N SER A 55 -14.86 9.67 -8.79
CA SER A 55 -16.15 10.35 -8.86
C SER A 55 -16.70 10.68 -7.47
N ASP A 56 -17.56 11.70 -7.36
CA ASP A 56 -18.17 12.07 -6.06
C ASP A 56 -19.03 10.95 -5.49
N SER A 57 -19.83 10.29 -6.35
CA SER A 57 -20.65 9.14 -5.96
C SER A 57 -19.82 7.99 -5.40
N PHE A 58 -18.67 7.68 -5.99
CA PHE A 58 -17.77 6.64 -5.48
C PHE A 58 -17.18 7.03 -4.12
N ILE A 59 -16.77 8.30 -3.96
CA ILE A 59 -16.21 8.81 -2.70
C ILE A 59 -17.26 8.75 -1.60
N GLU A 60 -18.51 9.14 -1.88
CA GLU A 60 -19.62 9.08 -0.93
C GLU A 60 -19.92 7.63 -0.51
N GLU A 61 -20.00 6.70 -1.48
CA GLU A 61 -20.21 5.29 -1.18
C GLU A 61 -19.09 4.73 -0.28
N GLU A 62 -17.83 5.04 -0.58
CA GLU A 62 -16.69 4.63 0.24
C GLU A 62 -16.71 5.26 1.63
N PHE A 63 -17.24 6.47 1.78
CA PHE A 63 -17.38 7.15 3.07
C PHE A 63 -18.39 6.40 3.93
N ASN A 64 -19.58 6.16 3.38
CA ASN A 64 -20.66 5.47 4.07
C ASN A 64 -20.26 4.03 4.47
N ARG A 65 -19.57 3.31 3.57
CA ARG A 65 -18.97 1.99 3.88
C ARG A 65 -17.97 2.06 5.02
N THR A 66 -17.11 3.08 5.04
CA THR A 66 -16.10 3.26 6.09
C THR A 66 -16.74 3.58 7.44
N ILE A 67 -17.76 4.44 7.48
CA ILE A 67 -18.51 4.76 8.71
C ILE A 67 -19.25 3.55 9.26
N SER A 68 -19.93 2.78 8.39
CA SER A 68 -20.59 1.54 8.79
C SER A 68 -19.60 0.53 9.39
N LEU A 69 -18.45 0.35 8.74
CA LEU A 69 -17.37 -0.51 9.23
C LEU A 69 -16.80 -0.02 10.56
N TYR A 70 -16.62 1.30 10.73
CA TYR A 70 -16.16 1.92 11.97
C TYR A 70 -17.11 1.61 13.11
N ASN A 71 -18.40 1.87 12.94
CA ASN A 71 -19.42 1.61 13.96
C ASN A 71 -19.45 0.13 14.35
N LYS A 72 -19.31 -0.77 13.37
CA LYS A 72 -19.24 -2.21 13.62
C LYS A 72 -18.03 -2.61 14.45
N ILE A 73 -16.82 -2.17 14.06
CA ILE A 73 -15.59 -2.50 14.79
C ILE A 73 -15.61 -1.87 16.18
N ARG A 74 -16.12 -0.64 16.33
CA ARG A 74 -16.26 0.02 17.64
C ARG A 74 -17.18 -0.74 18.57
N LYS A 75 -18.32 -1.25 18.07
CA LYS A 75 -19.33 -1.96 18.87
C LYS A 75 -18.94 -3.41 19.17
N GLU A 76 -18.42 -4.13 18.18
CA GLU A 76 -18.20 -5.58 18.28
C GLU A 76 -16.73 -5.96 18.50
N GLY A 77 -15.79 -5.02 18.31
CA GLY A 77 -14.36 -5.29 18.25
C GLY A 77 -13.88 -5.83 16.90
N TYR A 78 -12.57 -5.89 16.72
CA TYR A 78 -11.96 -6.50 15.53
C TYR A 78 -11.96 -8.03 15.62
N LYS A 79 -12.75 -8.69 14.78
CA LYS A 79 -12.86 -10.16 14.73
C LYS A 79 -12.33 -10.73 13.41
N PRO A 80 -11.01 -10.85 13.20
CA PRO A 80 -10.46 -11.33 11.93
C PRO A 80 -10.79 -12.80 11.66
N TRP A 81 -10.90 -13.64 12.69
CA TRP A 81 -11.21 -15.07 12.56
C TRP A 81 -12.69 -15.38 12.33
N SER A 82 -13.59 -14.41 12.53
CA SER A 82 -15.03 -14.67 12.36
C SER A 82 -15.42 -14.88 10.89
N ASN A 83 -14.56 -14.54 9.92
CA ASN A 83 -14.70 -14.81 8.48
C ASN A 83 -13.37 -14.56 7.74
N PHE A 84 -13.02 -15.41 6.77
CA PHE A 84 -11.75 -15.34 6.04
C PHE A 84 -11.49 -13.96 5.40
N ASN A 85 -12.52 -13.27 4.92
CA ASN A 85 -12.38 -11.96 4.25
C ASN A 85 -12.15 -10.76 5.19
N ARG A 86 -12.10 -10.96 6.52
CA ARG A 86 -11.96 -9.88 7.51
C ARG A 86 -10.53 -9.61 7.98
N HIS A 87 -9.60 -10.50 7.63
CA HIS A 87 -8.18 -10.30 7.94
C HIS A 87 -7.58 -9.17 7.11
N ILE A 88 -6.71 -8.37 7.73
CA ILE A 88 -5.85 -7.43 7.02
C ILE A 88 -4.79 -8.24 6.27
N GLY A 89 -4.72 -8.03 4.95
CA GLY A 89 -3.89 -8.82 4.05
C GLY A 89 -2.73 -7.99 3.49
N GLY A 90 -1.57 -8.62 3.32
CA GLY A 90 -0.39 -7.89 2.86
C GLY A 90 0.87 -8.72 2.66
N THR A 91 1.99 -8.01 2.58
CA THR A 91 3.33 -8.55 2.39
C THR A 91 4.31 -7.89 3.37
N TYR A 92 5.44 -8.55 3.63
CA TYR A 92 6.51 -7.96 4.41
C TYR A 92 7.62 -7.41 3.50
N LEU A 93 8.03 -6.17 3.77
CA LEU A 93 9.35 -5.67 3.37
C LEU A 93 10.32 -5.89 4.51
N ILE A 94 11.51 -6.43 4.21
CA ILE A 94 12.51 -6.82 5.21
C ILE A 94 13.85 -6.23 4.83
N LYS A 95 14.40 -5.36 5.69
CA LYS A 95 15.74 -4.78 5.53
C LYS A 95 16.82 -5.80 5.84
N LYS A 96 18.04 -5.55 5.35
CA LYS A 96 19.25 -6.34 5.68
C LYS A 96 19.51 -6.40 7.19
N ASN A 97 19.26 -5.30 7.89
CA ASN A 97 19.41 -5.22 9.35
C ASN A 97 18.25 -5.86 10.15
N GLY A 98 17.34 -6.57 9.49
CA GLY A 98 16.23 -7.27 10.13
C GLY A 98 15.00 -6.42 10.44
N LEU A 99 15.01 -5.10 10.18
CA LEU A 99 13.82 -4.26 10.31
C LEU A 99 12.73 -4.71 9.32
N LYS A 100 11.47 -4.77 9.80
CA LYS A 100 10.34 -5.28 9.01
C LYS A 100 9.20 -4.26 8.97
N LYS A 101 8.60 -4.09 7.80
CA LYS A 101 7.35 -3.35 7.61
C LYS A 101 6.33 -4.24 6.92
N PHE A 102 5.11 -4.26 7.46
CA PHE A 102 4.00 -4.94 6.81
C PHE A 102 3.25 -3.96 5.92
N ILE A 103 3.21 -4.25 4.62
CA ILE A 103 2.52 -3.43 3.63
C ILE A 103 1.10 -3.96 3.49
N VAL A 104 0.13 -3.12 3.84
CA VAL A 104 -1.29 -3.44 3.73
C VAL A 104 -1.71 -3.37 2.26
N LEU A 105 -2.14 -4.51 1.72
CA LEU A 105 -2.63 -4.63 0.36
C LEU A 105 -4.15 -4.84 0.30
N GLN A 106 -4.74 -5.35 1.40
CA GLN A 106 -6.17 -5.50 1.59
C GLN A 106 -6.56 -5.12 3.03
N GLY A 107 -7.64 -4.34 3.16
CA GLY A 107 -8.13 -3.87 4.45
C GLY A 107 -7.54 -2.54 4.90
N ASN A 108 -7.19 -1.63 3.99
CA ASN A 108 -6.70 -0.28 4.31
C ASN A 108 -7.67 0.48 5.25
N HIS A 109 -8.97 0.48 4.93
CA HIS A 109 -9.99 1.09 5.79
C HIS A 109 -10.03 0.48 7.19
N ARG A 110 -9.90 -0.86 7.29
CA ARG A 110 -9.81 -1.55 8.60
C ARG A 110 -8.59 -1.09 9.37
N MET A 111 -7.42 -1.04 8.74
CA MET A 111 -6.19 -0.58 9.40
C MET A 111 -6.33 0.87 9.91
N ALA A 112 -6.89 1.77 9.09
CA ALA A 112 -7.12 3.15 9.48
C ALA A 112 -8.08 3.27 10.68
N ILE A 113 -9.19 2.51 10.67
CA ILE A 113 -10.15 2.45 11.77
C ILE A 113 -9.49 1.92 13.05
N LEU A 114 -8.73 0.82 12.96
CA LEU A 114 -8.04 0.24 14.12
C LEU A 114 -7.04 1.22 14.73
N SER A 115 -6.27 1.91 13.89
CA SER A 115 -5.36 2.97 14.33
C SER A 115 -6.09 4.12 15.02
N HIS A 116 -7.26 4.51 14.53
CA HIS A 116 -8.08 5.57 15.15
C HIS A 116 -8.70 5.12 16.48
N LEU A 117 -9.10 3.86 16.60
CA LEU A 117 -9.66 3.26 17.81
C LEU A 117 -8.60 2.85 18.86
N GLY A 118 -7.32 3.15 18.65
CA GLY A 118 -6.28 2.89 19.64
C GLY A 118 -5.63 1.50 19.60
N TYR A 119 -5.88 0.70 18.55
CA TYR A 119 -5.27 -0.63 18.41
C TYR A 119 -3.81 -0.51 17.95
N TYR A 120 -2.88 -0.27 18.88
CA TYR A 120 -1.46 -0.06 18.55
C TYR A 120 -0.56 -1.27 18.84
N LYS A 121 -0.97 -2.16 19.75
CA LYS A 121 -0.09 -3.24 20.25
C LYS A 121 -0.08 -4.46 19.34
N PHE A 122 -1.25 -5.02 19.04
CA PHE A 122 -1.37 -6.26 18.27
C PHE A 122 -2.52 -6.16 17.27
N ILE A 123 -2.17 -6.22 15.98
CA ILE A 123 -3.14 -6.35 14.90
C ILE A 123 -2.78 -7.62 14.13
N SER A 124 -3.74 -8.54 14.04
CA SER A 124 -3.56 -9.77 13.27
C SER A 124 -3.61 -9.48 11.78
N VAL A 125 -2.55 -9.87 11.09
CA VAL A 125 -2.39 -9.73 9.64
C VAL A 125 -2.10 -11.08 9.00
N ARG A 126 -2.34 -11.19 7.71
CA ARG A 126 -2.06 -12.41 6.95
C ARG A 126 -1.44 -12.12 5.59
N ASN A 127 -0.81 -13.14 5.02
CA ASN A 127 -0.51 -13.12 3.60
C ASN A 127 -1.77 -13.36 2.75
N ILE A 128 -1.81 -12.78 1.55
CA ILE A 128 -2.90 -12.98 0.60
C ILE A 128 -2.49 -14.07 -0.39
N LYS A 129 -3.34 -15.07 -0.62
CA LYS A 129 -3.12 -16.11 -1.62
C LYS A 129 -2.83 -15.48 -2.99
N GLY A 130 -1.75 -15.94 -3.64
CA GLY A 130 -1.30 -15.41 -4.93
C GLY A 130 -0.41 -14.16 -4.86
N TYR A 131 -0.13 -13.63 -3.66
CA TYR A 131 0.77 -12.49 -3.47
C TYR A 131 2.16 -12.93 -3.00
N LYS A 132 3.16 -12.07 -3.21
CA LYS A 132 4.51 -12.25 -2.66
C LYS A 132 4.40 -12.15 -1.13
N PHE A 133 5.03 -13.09 -0.42
CA PHE A 133 4.95 -13.11 1.05
C PHE A 133 5.94 -12.15 1.71
N LYS A 134 7.19 -12.19 1.25
CA LYS A 134 8.29 -11.37 1.75
C LYS A 134 9.07 -10.82 0.59
N ILE A 135 9.59 -9.61 0.76
CA ILE A 135 10.47 -8.92 -0.17
C ILE A 135 11.66 -8.46 0.64
N PHE A 136 12.83 -9.00 0.30
CA PHE A 136 14.06 -8.79 1.05
C PHE A 136 14.95 -7.78 0.34
N GLU A 137 15.47 -6.81 1.09
CA GLU A 137 16.42 -5.80 0.62
C GLU A 137 17.72 -6.43 0.09
N GLU A 138 18.20 -7.49 0.73
CA GLU A 138 19.38 -8.27 0.26
C GLU A 138 19.22 -8.83 -1.15
N ASN A 139 17.99 -9.01 -1.62
CA ASN A 139 17.68 -9.51 -2.95
C ASN A 139 17.44 -8.40 -3.98
N SER A 140 17.81 -7.15 -3.69
CA SER A 140 17.63 -5.97 -4.56
C SER A 140 18.09 -6.20 -6.00
N LYS A 141 19.29 -6.76 -6.20
CA LYS A 141 19.85 -7.10 -7.52
C LYS A 141 18.99 -8.08 -8.32
N ASN A 142 18.24 -8.93 -7.62
CA ASN A 142 17.42 -9.98 -8.20
C ASN A 142 15.94 -9.59 -8.35
N TRP A 143 15.56 -8.37 -7.95
CA TRP A 143 14.20 -7.89 -8.18
C TRP A 143 13.92 -7.76 -9.68
N LEU A 144 12.69 -8.06 -10.08
CA LEU A 144 12.33 -8.25 -11.49
C LEU A 144 12.78 -7.10 -12.39
N LEU A 145 12.52 -5.85 -11.99
CA LEU A 145 12.85 -4.69 -12.84
C LEU A 145 14.33 -4.31 -12.77
N VAL A 146 14.99 -4.62 -11.66
CA VAL A 146 16.45 -4.44 -11.52
C VAL A 146 17.18 -5.45 -12.41
N LYS A 147 16.80 -6.73 -12.31
CA LYS A 147 17.37 -7.83 -13.11
C LYS A 147 17.17 -7.62 -14.61
N THR A 148 16.05 -7.01 -15.01
CA THR A 148 15.73 -6.70 -16.42
C THR A 148 16.21 -5.32 -16.86
N ARG A 149 17.00 -4.62 -16.04
CA ARG A 149 17.58 -3.29 -16.31
C ARG A 149 16.55 -2.19 -16.63
N LYS A 150 15.31 -2.35 -16.17
CA LYS A 150 14.23 -1.35 -16.29
C LYS A 150 14.20 -0.35 -15.11
N CYS A 151 15.11 -0.54 -14.15
CA CYS A 151 15.24 0.25 -12.93
C CYS A 151 16.64 -0.02 -12.37
N SER A 152 17.42 1.00 -12.02
CA SER A 152 18.71 0.75 -11.36
C SER A 152 18.50 0.17 -9.96
N GLU A 153 19.51 -0.54 -9.44
CA GLU A 153 19.46 -1.04 -8.07
C GLU A 153 19.36 0.12 -7.05
N LYS A 154 20.05 1.24 -7.32
CA LYS A 154 20.02 2.43 -6.46
C LYS A 154 18.59 2.98 -6.35
N HIS A 155 17.96 3.29 -7.49
CA HIS A 155 16.59 3.79 -7.52
C HIS A 155 15.60 2.81 -6.91
N ALA A 156 15.81 1.51 -7.13
CA ALA A 156 15.00 0.46 -6.51
C ALA A 156 15.09 0.47 -4.98
N LEU A 157 16.29 0.64 -4.44
CA LEU A 157 16.52 0.74 -3.00
C LEU A 157 15.94 2.05 -2.44
N ASP A 158 15.97 3.15 -3.17
CA ASP A 158 15.33 4.40 -2.75
C ASP A 158 13.82 4.22 -2.59
N ILE A 159 13.15 3.61 -3.59
CA ILE A 159 11.72 3.27 -3.52
C ILE A 159 11.42 2.32 -2.36
N PHE A 160 12.25 1.29 -2.16
CA PHE A 160 12.08 0.35 -1.04
C PHE A 160 12.21 1.08 0.31
N ASN A 161 13.18 1.99 0.43
CA ASN A 161 13.45 2.73 1.65
C ASN A 161 12.37 3.77 1.98
N LEU A 162 11.58 4.24 1.01
CA LEU A 162 10.42 5.11 1.29
C LEU A 162 9.48 4.50 2.33
N TYR A 163 9.21 3.20 2.25
CA TYR A 163 8.33 2.51 3.21
C TYR A 163 8.85 2.49 4.65
N PHE A 164 10.15 2.76 4.84
CA PHE A 164 10.79 2.78 6.15
C PHE A 164 11.05 4.20 6.65
N LYS A 165 11.31 5.14 5.75
CA LYS A 165 11.54 6.56 6.05
C LYS A 165 10.22 7.29 6.31
N GLU A 166 9.22 7.00 5.49
CA GLU A 166 7.97 7.74 5.48
C GLU A 166 6.82 7.03 6.21
N ASN A 167 5.96 7.81 6.83
CA ASN A 167 4.73 7.35 7.51
C ASN A 167 3.47 8.03 6.97
N GLY A 168 3.54 8.60 5.76
CA GLY A 168 2.43 9.28 5.10
C GLY A 168 2.28 10.77 5.44
N LYS A 169 3.10 11.33 6.35
CA LYS A 169 3.11 12.78 6.62
C LYS A 169 3.45 13.63 5.39
N HIS A 170 4.35 13.15 4.53
CA HIS A 170 4.68 13.83 3.27
C HIS A 170 3.46 14.01 2.35
N ILE A 171 2.51 13.06 2.34
CA ILE A 171 1.28 13.16 1.57
C ILE A 171 0.37 14.28 2.06
N ARG A 172 0.38 14.58 3.36
CA ARG A 172 -0.43 15.67 3.92
C ARG A 172 -0.09 17.03 3.31
N LYS A 173 1.19 17.26 2.97
CA LYS A 173 1.66 18.48 2.29
C LYS A 173 1.14 18.60 0.85
N ILE A 174 0.81 17.48 0.22
CA ILE A 174 0.23 17.45 -1.14
C ILE A 174 -1.28 17.76 -1.10
N LEU A 175 -1.91 17.60 0.06
CA LEU A 175 -3.35 17.74 0.25
C LEU A 175 -3.78 19.02 0.99
N SER A 176 -2.80 19.78 1.50
CA SER A 176 -2.98 21.08 2.13
C SER A 176 -3.20 22.15 1.08
#